data_AF-A0A2N9EYL1-F1
#
_entry.id   AF-A0A2N9EYL1-F1
#
_cell.length_a   1.000
_cell.length_b   1.000
_cell.length_c   1.000
_cell.angle_alpha   90.00
_cell.angle_beta   90.00
_cell.angle_gamma   90.00
#
_symmetry.space_group_name_H-M   'P 1'
#
loop_
_entity.id
_entity.type
_entity.pdbx_description
1 polymer ?
#
loop_
_entity_poly.entity_id
_entity_poly.type
_entity_poly.pdbx_seq_one_letter_code
_entity_poly.pdbx_strand_id
1 'polypeptide(L)'
;MELWRFCCTLVLAFSFLVLCVTAGENYISAIGDSGMRRDGLRVAIESWNQCNEVGEEAPNMGSPRMADCFDVDTSVAPVRLIHKVNERDNRLGIANASSGEIKASNTDLYAAQKEIYLGDKCQVQDNPRPWQFWMIMLKSGNTDTLAAICPENGNVKD
;
A
#
# COMPACT_ATOMS: atom_id res chain seq x y z
N MET A 1 50.79 16.83 -35.75
CA MET A 1 50.61 16.27 -34.40
C MET A 1 49.41 16.87 -33.67
N GLU A 2 49.18 18.19 -33.77
CA GLU A 2 48.07 18.88 -33.09
C GLU A 2 46.67 18.39 -33.50
N LEU A 3 46.42 18.13 -34.78
CA LEU A 3 45.10 17.68 -35.27
C LEU A 3 44.71 16.29 -34.74
N TRP A 4 45.68 15.39 -34.60
CA TRP A 4 45.48 14.04 -34.06
C TRP A 4 45.14 14.10 -32.56
N ARG A 5 45.85 14.95 -31.82
CA ARG A 5 45.60 15.16 -30.39
C ARG A 5 44.20 15.73 -30.14
N PHE A 6 43.77 16.70 -30.96
CA PHE A 6 42.42 17.28 -30.89
C PHE A 6 41.32 16.26 -31.23
N CYS A 7 41.56 15.39 -32.20
CA CYS A 7 40.60 14.34 -32.56
C CYS A 7 40.48 13.29 -31.45
N CYS A 8 41.61 12.87 -30.86
CA CYS A 8 41.61 11.94 -29.73
C CYS A 8 40.90 12.51 -28.50
N THR A 9 41.08 13.79 -28.17
CA THR A 9 40.39 14.41 -27.02
C THR A 9 38.88 14.53 -27.25
N LEU A 10 38.44 14.85 -28.47
CA LEU A 10 37.02 14.87 -28.83
C LEU A 10 36.37 13.49 -28.75
N VAL A 11 37.04 12.44 -29.25
CA VAL A 11 36.54 11.06 -29.18
C VAL A 11 36.45 10.58 -27.73
N LEU A 12 37.45 10.89 -26.90
CA LEU A 12 37.45 10.55 -25.47
C LEU A 12 36.36 11.31 -24.71
N ALA A 13 36.15 12.60 -24.99
CA ALA A 13 35.08 13.39 -24.38
C ALA A 13 33.70 12.87 -24.78
N PHE A 14 33.51 12.51 -26.04
CA PHE A 14 32.23 11.98 -26.54
C PHE A 14 31.92 10.60 -25.96
N SER A 15 32.93 9.73 -25.85
CA SER A 15 32.75 8.41 -25.21
C SER A 15 32.49 8.51 -23.71
N PHE A 16 33.10 9.46 -22.99
CA PHE A 16 32.76 9.76 -21.60
C PHE A 16 31.33 10.27 -21.44
N LEU A 17 30.88 11.15 -22.35
CA LEU A 17 29.51 11.69 -22.35
C LEU A 17 28.47 10.58 -22.57
N VAL A 18 28.73 9.66 -23.51
CA VAL A 18 27.85 8.51 -23.79
C VAL A 18 27.80 7.57 -22.57
N LEU A 19 28.93 7.31 -21.91
CA LEU A 19 28.98 6.46 -20.71
C LEU A 19 28.16 7.04 -19.54
N CYS A 20 28.20 8.36 -19.36
CA CYS A 20 27.40 9.05 -18.34
C CYS A 20 25.88 8.99 -18.62
N VAL A 21 25.47 8.97 -19.90
CA VAL A 21 24.04 8.90 -20.28
C VAL A 21 23.46 7.50 -20.09
N THR A 22 24.28 6.45 -20.14
CA THR A 22 23.81 5.04 -20.02
C THR A 22 23.84 4.47 -18.60
N ALA A 23 24.30 5.22 -17.61
CA ALA A 23 24.33 4.78 -16.21
C ALA A 23 22.98 4.99 -15.51
N GLY A 24 21.89 4.49 -16.11
CA GLY A 24 20.60 4.33 -15.43
C GLY A 24 20.52 2.91 -14.91
N GLU A 25 20.77 2.67 -13.63
CA GLU A 25 20.54 1.35 -13.04
C GLU A 25 19.06 0.97 -13.19
N ASN A 26 18.80 -0.23 -13.71
CA ASN A 26 17.45 -0.78 -13.79
C ASN A 26 16.97 -1.11 -12.37
N TYR A 27 16.22 -0.19 -11.77
CA TYR A 27 15.62 -0.38 -10.45
C TYR A 27 14.58 -1.51 -10.51
N ILE A 28 14.76 -2.55 -9.67
CA ILE A 28 13.82 -3.66 -9.51
C ILE A 28 13.23 -3.56 -8.11
N SER A 29 11.95 -3.24 -8.04
CA SER A 29 11.15 -3.30 -6.81
C SER A 29 10.94 -4.76 -6.39
N ALA A 30 10.93 -5.02 -5.07
CA ALA A 30 10.59 -6.33 -4.53
C ALA A 30 9.17 -6.80 -4.90
N ILE A 31 8.26 -5.86 -5.18
CA ILE A 31 6.87 -6.13 -5.60
C ILE A 31 6.75 -6.12 -7.14
N GLY A 32 7.80 -5.77 -7.87
CA GLY A 32 7.82 -5.72 -9.33
C GLY A 32 7.22 -4.44 -9.94
N ASP A 33 6.71 -3.52 -9.11
CA ASP A 33 6.33 -2.19 -9.58
C ASP A 33 7.54 -1.23 -9.62
N SER A 34 7.95 -0.85 -10.82
CA SER A 34 9.04 0.12 -11.06
C SER A 34 8.79 1.51 -10.46
N GLY A 35 7.53 1.84 -10.13
CA GLY A 35 7.15 3.07 -9.43
C GLY A 35 7.49 3.05 -7.93
N MET A 36 7.66 1.87 -7.34
CA MET A 36 7.87 1.72 -5.90
C MET A 36 9.33 1.96 -5.52
N ARG A 37 9.76 3.22 -5.48
CA ARG A 37 11.17 3.62 -5.27
C ARG A 37 11.53 3.96 -3.83
N ARG A 38 10.63 3.73 -2.88
CA ARG A 38 10.79 4.14 -1.48
C ARG A 38 11.20 2.94 -0.63
N ASP A 39 12.15 3.16 0.28
CA ASP A 39 12.62 2.13 1.22
C ASP A 39 11.62 1.83 2.36
N GLY A 40 10.69 2.75 2.62
CA GLY A 40 9.65 2.58 3.64
C GLY A 40 8.50 1.69 3.16
N LEU A 41 8.12 0.70 3.96
CA LEU A 41 7.00 -0.21 3.68
C LEU A 41 5.66 0.55 3.71
N ARG A 42 4.77 0.28 2.77
CA ARG A 42 3.38 0.78 2.75
C ARG A 42 2.46 -0.30 2.19
N VAL A 43 1.92 -1.13 3.06
CA VAL A 43 1.04 -2.24 2.65
C VAL A 43 -0.20 -2.27 3.56
N ALA A 44 -1.35 -2.50 2.94
CA ALA A 44 -2.59 -2.81 3.61
C ALA A 44 -3.13 -4.15 3.12
N ILE A 45 -3.93 -4.81 3.95
CA ILE A 45 -4.69 -5.98 3.59
C ILE A 45 -6.17 -5.71 3.84
N GLU A 46 -7.00 -6.09 2.87
CA GLU A 46 -8.45 -6.11 3.00
C GLU A 46 -8.94 -7.53 2.74
N SER A 47 -9.55 -8.16 3.73
CA SER A 47 -10.31 -9.40 3.56
C SER A 47 -11.78 -9.24 3.93
N TRP A 48 -12.27 -7.99 4.01
CA TRP A 48 -13.70 -7.74 4.18
C TRP A 48 -14.44 -8.11 2.90
N ASN A 49 -15.45 -8.96 3.04
CA ASN A 49 -16.39 -9.29 1.98
C ASN A 49 -17.76 -8.77 2.40
N GLN A 50 -18.27 -7.76 1.68
CA GLN A 50 -19.58 -7.17 1.93
C GLN A 50 -20.74 -8.19 1.80
N CYS A 51 -20.51 -9.28 1.07
CA CYS A 51 -21.52 -10.33 0.91
C CYS A 51 -21.51 -11.40 2.00
N ASN A 52 -20.43 -11.50 2.77
CA ASN A 52 -20.42 -12.39 3.91
C ASN A 52 -20.87 -11.53 5.09
N GLU A 53 -21.92 -11.97 5.78
CA GLU A 53 -22.51 -11.26 6.92
C GLU A 53 -21.57 -11.38 8.14
N VAL A 54 -20.25 -11.23 7.95
CA VAL A 54 -19.19 -11.43 8.96
C VAL A 54 -19.39 -10.55 10.18
N GLY A 55 -20.02 -9.39 9.99
CA GLY A 55 -20.45 -8.53 11.09
C GLY A 55 -21.43 -9.21 12.06
N GLU A 56 -22.30 -10.07 11.54
CA GLU A 56 -23.29 -10.86 12.28
C GLU A 56 -22.74 -12.26 12.63
N GLU A 57 -22.04 -12.93 11.71
CA GLU A 57 -21.48 -14.28 11.93
C GLU A 57 -20.31 -14.28 12.93
N ALA A 58 -19.52 -13.21 12.97
CA ALA A 58 -18.34 -13.08 13.80
C ALA A 58 -18.28 -11.67 14.44
N PRO A 59 -19.22 -11.31 15.33
CA PRO A 59 -19.38 -9.94 15.85
C PRO A 59 -18.19 -9.45 16.69
N ASN A 60 -17.40 -10.38 17.21
CA ASN A 60 -16.16 -10.10 17.96
C ASN A 60 -14.91 -10.05 17.06
N MET A 61 -15.04 -10.39 15.78
CA MET A 61 -13.98 -10.21 14.80
C MET A 61 -13.87 -8.71 14.52
N GLY A 62 -12.69 -8.13 14.76
CA GLY A 62 -12.42 -6.75 14.41
C GLY A 62 -12.55 -6.52 12.89
N SER A 63 -12.46 -5.27 12.45
CA SER A 63 -12.45 -5.02 11.00
C SER A 63 -11.20 -5.68 10.40
N PRO A 64 -11.34 -6.57 9.39
CA PRO A 64 -10.23 -7.31 8.81
C PRO A 64 -9.38 -6.46 7.86
N ARG A 65 -9.65 -5.14 7.79
CA ARG A 65 -8.73 -4.18 7.20
C ARG A 65 -7.61 -3.87 8.17
N MET A 66 -6.38 -4.13 7.75
CA MET A 66 -5.16 -3.88 8.51
C MET A 66 -4.11 -3.25 7.61
N ALA A 67 -3.17 -2.53 8.20
CA ALA A 67 -2.04 -1.97 7.47
C ALA A 67 -0.76 -2.05 8.29
N ASP A 68 0.37 -1.99 7.60
CA ASP A 68 1.65 -1.67 8.19
C ASP A 68 2.39 -0.67 7.33
N CYS A 69 2.98 0.31 8.01
CA CYS A 69 3.79 1.32 7.37
C CYS A 69 4.84 1.91 8.30
N PHE A 70 6.07 2.04 7.79
CA PHE A 70 7.18 2.65 8.51
C PHE A 70 8.03 3.59 7.66
N ASP A 71 8.57 4.63 8.30
CA ASP A 71 9.64 5.43 7.72
C ASP A 71 11.00 4.94 8.22
N VAL A 72 12.00 4.98 7.34
CA VAL A 72 13.38 4.63 7.67
C VAL A 72 14.09 5.90 8.12
N ASP A 73 14.55 5.92 9.37
CA ASP A 73 15.35 7.00 9.93
C ASP A 73 16.82 6.59 9.96
N THR A 74 17.58 7.19 9.04
CA THR A 74 19.02 6.98 8.87
C THR A 74 19.86 8.00 9.65
N SER A 75 19.24 8.93 10.38
CA SER A 75 19.97 9.95 11.15
C SER A 75 20.65 9.38 12.41
N VAL A 76 20.25 8.18 12.82
CA VAL A 76 20.76 7.47 14.00
C VAL A 76 21.29 6.10 13.61
N ALA A 77 22.34 5.65 14.32
CA ALA A 77 22.87 4.30 14.22
C ALA A 77 22.58 3.56 15.54
N PRO A 78 21.93 2.37 15.53
CA PRO A 78 21.44 1.64 14.36
C PRO A 78 20.24 2.31 13.68
N VAL A 79 20.02 1.99 12.39
CA VAL A 79 18.88 2.47 11.60
C VAL A 79 17.59 2.20 12.37
N ARG A 80 16.72 3.21 12.44
CA ARG A 80 15.47 3.13 13.19
C ARG A 80 14.29 3.08 12.23
N LEU A 81 13.36 2.16 12.47
CA LEU A 81 12.08 2.11 11.77
C LEU A 81 11.02 2.83 12.59
N ILE A 82 10.38 3.84 12.00
CA ILE A 82 9.31 4.61 12.62
C ILE A 82 7.98 4.07 12.10
N HIS A 83 7.42 3.08 12.79
CA HIS A 83 6.10 2.55 12.47
C HIS A 83 5.01 3.60 12.74
N LYS A 84 4.13 3.81 11.76
CA LYS A 84 3.01 4.78 11.86
C LYS A 84 1.69 4.12 12.26
N VAL A 85 1.53 2.84 11.91
CA VAL A 85 0.39 2.01 12.32
C VAL A 85 0.87 1.06 13.42
N ASN A 86 0.08 0.93 14.47
CA ASN A 86 0.38 0.02 15.59
C ASN A 86 -0.73 -1.02 15.77
N GLU A 87 -0.51 -1.95 16.71
CA GLU A 87 -1.47 -3.03 16.99
C GLU A 87 -2.85 -2.51 17.43
N ARG A 88 -2.91 -1.38 18.12
CA ARG A 88 -4.19 -0.76 18.54
C ARG A 88 -4.99 -0.32 17.32
N ASP A 89 -4.33 0.28 16.33
CA ASP A 89 -4.95 0.70 15.07
C ASP A 89 -5.51 -0.51 14.31
N ASN A 90 -4.73 -1.57 14.19
CA ASN A 90 -5.14 -2.80 13.50
C ASN A 90 -6.28 -3.53 14.24
N ARG A 91 -6.37 -3.42 15.57
CA ARG A 91 -7.47 -3.98 16.38
C ARG A 91 -8.75 -3.14 16.41
N LEU A 92 -8.78 -1.97 15.78
CA LEU A 92 -10.00 -1.17 15.71
C LEU A 92 -11.11 -1.95 14.96
N GLY A 93 -12.30 -1.99 15.56
CA GLY A 93 -13.49 -2.69 15.08
C GLY A 93 -14.75 -1.95 15.52
N ILE A 94 -15.92 -2.33 14.99
CA ILE A 94 -17.17 -1.58 15.21
C ILE A 94 -17.57 -1.48 16.69
N ALA A 95 -17.24 -2.48 17.51
CA ALA A 95 -17.44 -2.44 18.96
C ALA A 95 -16.69 -1.27 19.64
N ASN A 96 -15.61 -0.80 19.02
CA ASN A 96 -14.82 0.37 19.46
C ASN A 96 -15.25 1.68 18.76
N ALA A 97 -16.25 1.66 17.87
CA ALA A 97 -16.67 2.84 17.09
C ALA A 97 -17.21 3.97 17.96
N SER A 98 -17.84 3.64 19.10
CA SER A 98 -18.42 4.62 20.01
C SER A 98 -17.38 5.40 20.83
N SER A 99 -16.17 4.86 20.99
CA SER A 99 -15.07 5.46 21.75
C SER A 99 -13.87 5.84 20.88
N GLY A 100 -13.91 5.51 19.59
CA GLY A 100 -12.80 5.61 18.65
C GLY A 100 -12.87 6.81 17.71
N GLU A 101 -11.79 6.99 16.94
CA GLU A 101 -11.64 8.03 15.92
C GLU A 101 -12.51 7.80 14.67
N ILE A 102 -13.06 6.58 14.51
CA ILE A 102 -13.85 6.14 13.36
C ILE A 102 -15.34 6.06 13.75
N LYS A 103 -16.19 6.85 13.09
CA LYS A 103 -17.64 6.93 13.37
C LYS A 103 -18.47 6.37 12.22
N ALA A 104 -19.04 5.18 12.40
CA ALA A 104 -19.90 4.53 11.43
C ALA A 104 -21.17 3.94 12.07
N SER A 105 -22.24 3.87 11.28
CA SER A 105 -23.54 3.33 11.70
C SER A 105 -23.69 1.82 11.47
N ASN A 106 -22.83 1.21 10.65
CA ASN A 106 -22.81 -0.23 10.38
C ASN A 106 -21.38 -0.73 10.09
N THR A 107 -21.22 -2.04 9.97
CA THR A 107 -19.93 -2.73 9.80
C THR A 107 -19.27 -2.40 8.48
N ASP A 108 -20.02 -2.30 7.39
CA ASP A 108 -19.50 -1.96 6.06
C ASP A 108 -18.89 -0.55 6.02
N LEU A 109 -19.65 0.43 6.52
CA LEU A 109 -19.19 1.81 6.63
C LEU A 109 -18.00 1.91 7.56
N TYR A 110 -18.02 1.19 8.69
CA TYR A 110 -16.91 1.19 9.63
C TYR A 110 -15.64 0.67 8.98
N ALA A 111 -15.76 -0.44 8.26
CA ALA A 111 -14.64 -1.03 7.58
C ALA A 111 -14.08 -0.06 6.53
N ALA A 112 -14.92 0.58 5.70
CA ALA A 112 -14.45 1.55 4.70
C ALA A 112 -13.78 2.77 5.33
N GLN A 113 -14.31 3.27 6.44
CA GLN A 113 -13.69 4.38 7.17
C GLN A 113 -12.38 4.00 7.85
N LYS A 114 -12.25 2.75 8.33
CA LYS A 114 -10.98 2.24 8.87
C LYS A 114 -9.90 2.22 7.80
N GLU A 115 -10.25 1.92 6.55
CA GLU A 115 -9.33 2.00 5.41
C GLU A 115 -8.76 3.41 5.24
N ILE A 116 -9.64 4.41 5.23
CA ILE A 116 -9.26 5.83 5.11
C ILE A 116 -8.37 6.22 6.29
N TYR A 117 -8.76 5.86 7.52
CA TYR A 117 -7.97 6.11 8.74
C TYR A 117 -6.54 5.55 8.65
N LEU A 118 -6.40 4.28 8.25
CA LEU A 118 -5.09 3.65 8.06
C LEU A 118 -4.32 4.32 6.90
N GLY A 119 -5.03 4.72 5.85
CA GLY A 119 -4.48 5.40 4.68
C GLY A 119 -3.87 6.74 5.04
N ASP A 120 -4.59 7.55 5.82
CA ASP A 120 -4.13 8.86 6.28
C ASP A 120 -2.88 8.75 7.15
N LYS A 121 -2.80 7.73 8.02
CA LYS A 121 -1.59 7.45 8.80
C LYS A 121 -0.41 7.09 7.92
N CYS A 122 -0.63 6.29 6.88
CA CYS A 122 0.41 5.83 5.99
C CYS A 122 0.77 6.79 4.86
N GLN A 123 -0.01 7.88 4.68
CA GLN A 123 0.12 8.81 3.57
C GLN A 123 1.55 9.32 3.37
N VAL A 124 1.96 9.33 2.10
CA VAL A 124 3.24 9.83 1.63
C VAL A 124 2.96 10.96 0.65
N GLN A 125 3.66 12.09 0.84
CA GLN A 125 3.62 13.19 -0.12
C GLN A 125 4.33 12.76 -1.41
N ASP A 126 3.64 12.91 -2.53
CA ASP A 126 4.13 12.54 -3.86
C ASP A 126 3.47 13.43 -4.93
N ASN A 127 4.02 13.44 -6.14
CA ASN A 127 3.59 14.29 -7.25
C ASN A 127 3.05 13.42 -8.40
N PRO A 128 1.81 13.65 -8.91
CA PRO A 128 0.96 14.82 -8.69
C PRO A 128 0.06 14.77 -7.44
N ARG A 129 -0.06 13.61 -6.78
CA ARG A 129 -0.95 13.45 -5.62
C ARG A 129 -0.28 12.56 -4.57
N PRO A 130 -0.63 12.73 -3.29
CA PRO A 130 -0.23 11.80 -2.24
C PRO A 130 -0.70 10.38 -2.57
N TRP A 131 0.05 9.39 -2.10
CA TRP A 131 -0.36 7.98 -2.10
C TRP A 131 -0.27 7.42 -0.68
N GLN A 132 -0.94 6.30 -0.42
CA GLN A 132 -1.10 5.78 0.94
C GLN A 132 -0.42 4.42 1.12
N PHE A 133 -0.90 3.38 0.44
CA PHE A 133 -0.33 2.05 0.50
C PHE A 133 -0.74 1.20 -0.70
N TRP A 134 -0.04 0.08 -0.87
CA TRP A 134 -0.49 -1.02 -1.70
C TRP A 134 -1.48 -1.88 -0.94
N MET A 135 -2.63 -2.14 -1.53
CA MET A 135 -3.65 -2.98 -0.90
C MET A 135 -3.62 -4.38 -1.48
N ILE A 136 -3.46 -5.37 -0.61
CA ILE A 136 -3.69 -6.78 -0.91
C ILE A 136 -5.13 -7.09 -0.55
N MET A 137 -5.96 -7.37 -1.55
CA MET A 137 -7.37 -7.63 -1.33
C MET A 137 -7.65 -9.13 -1.50
N LEU A 138 -8.09 -9.77 -0.43
CA LEU A 138 -8.57 -11.14 -0.43
C LEU A 138 -10.07 -11.12 -0.70
N LYS A 139 -10.44 -11.23 -1.98
CA LYS A 139 -11.83 -11.45 -2.36
C LYS A 139 -12.11 -12.95 -2.39
N SER A 140 -13.01 -13.40 -1.52
CA SER A 140 -13.65 -14.70 -1.68
C SER A 140 -14.77 -14.54 -2.71
N GLY A 141 -14.49 -14.91 -3.95
CA GLY A 141 -15.50 -14.98 -4.99
C GLY A 141 -15.47 -16.37 -5.59
N ASN A 142 -16.57 -17.12 -5.47
CA ASN A 142 -16.89 -18.03 -6.54
C ASN A 142 -17.26 -17.15 -7.74
N THR A 143 -16.35 -16.99 -8.71
CA THR A 143 -16.53 -16.14 -9.90
C THR A 143 -17.55 -16.73 -10.86
N ASP A 144 -18.78 -16.95 -10.40
CA ASP A 144 -19.91 -17.26 -11.26
C ASP A 144 -20.55 -15.95 -11.74
N THR A 145 -21.12 -15.96 -12.94
CA THR A 145 -21.87 -14.85 -13.54
C THR A 145 -23.03 -14.32 -12.69
N LEU A 146 -23.46 -15.08 -11.67
CA LEU A 146 -24.49 -14.72 -10.68
C LEU A 146 -23.92 -14.22 -9.34
N ALA A 147 -22.60 -14.21 -9.16
CA ALA A 147 -21.92 -13.94 -7.88
C ALA A 147 -21.91 -12.47 -7.42
N ALA A 148 -22.59 -11.58 -8.17
CA ALA A 148 -22.90 -10.24 -7.69
C ALA A 148 -24.09 -10.21 -6.72
N ILE A 149 -24.82 -11.33 -6.57
CA ILE A 149 -25.89 -11.49 -5.59
C ILE A 149 -25.25 -12.02 -4.30
N CYS A 150 -25.27 -11.22 -3.23
CA CYS A 150 -24.84 -11.66 -1.90
C CYS A 150 -25.88 -12.65 -1.34
N PRO A 151 -25.60 -13.96 -1.32
CA PRO A 151 -26.54 -14.95 -0.84
C PRO A 151 -26.45 -15.00 0.70
N GLU A 152 -27.57 -14.89 1.41
CA GLU A 152 -27.58 -14.99 2.88
C GLU A 152 -27.16 -16.40 3.29
N ASN A 153 -26.00 -16.53 3.93
CA ASN A 153 -25.39 -17.80 4.31
C ASN A 153 -25.25 -18.80 3.15
N GLY A 154 -24.96 -18.33 1.94
CA GLY A 154 -24.83 -19.20 0.76
C GLY A 154 -26.15 -19.65 0.14
N ASN A 155 -27.30 -19.12 0.58
CA ASN A 155 -28.60 -19.35 -0.04
C ASN A 155 -28.93 -18.21 -1.02
N VAL A 156 -29.30 -18.57 -2.25
CA VAL A 156 -29.82 -17.61 -3.23
C VAL A 156 -31.14 -17.05 -2.69
N LYS A 157 -31.26 -15.72 -2.55
CA LYS A 157 -32.55 -15.09 -2.25
C LYS A 157 -33.35 -15.05 -3.55
N ASP A 158 -34.49 -15.75 -3.56
CA ASP A 158 -35.50 -15.70 -4.63
C ASP A 158 -36.15 -14.32 -4.75
#